data_AF-A0A835QY00-F1
#
_entry.id   AF-A0A835QY00-F1
#
_cell.length_a   1.000
_cell.length_b   1.000
_cell.length_c   1.000
_cell.angle_alpha   90.00
_cell.angle_beta   90.00
_cell.angle_gamma   90.00
#
_symmetry.space_group_name_H-M   'P 1'
#
loop_
_entity.id
_entity.type
_entity.pdbx_description
1 polymer ?
#
loop_
_entity_poly.entity_id
_entity_poly.type
_entity_poly.pdbx_seq_one_letter_code
_entity_poly.pdbx_strand_id
1 'polypeptide(L)'
;MAVPVVDDEYLKQIEKARRDLRALISSMNCAPIMLRLAWHDAGTFDSATKTGGPNGSIRFEEEYTHGANAGLKIAIDLLEPIKTKVPKITYANLYQVHCCIFVAGRMVIP
;
A
#
# COMPACT_ATOMS: atom_id res chain seq x y z
N MET A 1 -12.80 15.93 -0.75
CA MET A 1 -12.11 15.78 0.55
C MET A 1 -10.95 16.76 0.55
N ALA A 2 -10.72 17.49 1.64
CA ALA A 2 -9.53 18.36 1.73
C ALA A 2 -8.28 17.47 1.76
N VAL A 3 -7.31 17.75 0.88
CA VAL A 3 -6.01 17.06 0.93
C VAL A 3 -5.35 17.47 2.25
N PRO A 4 -5.01 16.53 3.14
CA PRO A 4 -4.35 16.88 4.40
C PRO A 4 -3.01 17.54 4.08
N VAL A 5 -2.70 18.64 4.78
CA VAL A 5 -1.40 19.29 4.70
C VAL A 5 -0.37 18.34 5.32
N VAL A 6 0.50 17.78 4.49
CA VAL A 6 1.61 16.92 4.91
C VAL A 6 2.90 17.72 5.00
N ASP A 7 3.76 17.39 5.96
CA ASP A 7 5.05 18.07 6.12
C ASP A 7 6.10 17.64 5.07
N ASP A 8 7.12 18.47 4.86
CA ASP A 8 8.18 18.20 3.86
C ASP A 8 8.95 16.90 4.14
N GLU A 9 9.07 16.49 5.40
CA GLU A 9 9.73 15.24 5.75
C GLU A 9 8.88 14.03 5.35
N TYR A 10 7.55 14.12 5.51
CA TYR A 10 6.61 13.14 5.01
C TYR A 10 6.73 12.95 3.49
N LEU A 11 6.81 14.05 2.72
CA LEU A 11 7.01 14.00 1.27
C LEU A 11 8.35 13.35 0.90
N LYS A 12 9.44 13.68 1.60
CA LYS A 12 10.75 13.04 1.39
C LYS A 12 10.70 11.54 1.65
N GLN A 13 9.97 11.11 2.68
CA GLN A 13 9.77 9.68 2.93
C GLN A 13 8.94 9.04 1.81
N ILE A 14 7.95 9.73 1.23
CA ILE A 14 7.15 9.18 0.12
C ILE A 14 8.04 8.92 -1.09
N GLU A 15 8.89 9.88 -1.45
CA GLU A 15 9.81 9.70 -2.57
C GLU A 15 10.81 8.57 -2.32
N LYS A 16 11.27 8.42 -1.07
CA LYS A 16 12.13 7.29 -0.68
C LYS A 16 11.39 5.96 -0.82
N ALA A 17 10.18 5.84 -0.27
CA ALA A 17 9.35 4.65 -0.40
C ALA A 17 9.07 4.31 -1.86
N ARG A 18 8.77 5.31 -2.70
CA ARG A 18 8.51 5.14 -4.13
C ARG A 18 9.71 4.54 -4.86
N ARG A 19 10.94 5.00 -4.56
CA ARG A 19 12.16 4.46 -5.16
C ARG A 19 12.42 3.02 -4.71
N ASP A 20 12.31 2.76 -3.41
CA ASP A 20 12.53 1.42 -2.85
C ASP A 20 11.50 0.41 -3.37
N LEU A 21 10.23 0.83 -3.49
CA LEU A 21 9.16 0.02 -4.08
C LEU A 21 9.43 -0.33 -5.54
N ARG A 22 9.84 0.64 -6.37
CA ARG A 22 10.20 0.37 -7.76
C ARG A 22 11.35 -0.63 -7.88
N ALA A 23 12.36 -0.51 -7.04
CA ALA A 23 13.49 -1.45 -7.00
C ALA A 23 13.04 -2.86 -6.58
N LEU A 24 12.18 -2.97 -5.55
CA LEU A 24 11.62 -4.24 -5.10
C LEU A 24 10.80 -4.94 -6.19
N ILE A 25 9.90 -4.20 -6.84
CA ILE A 25 9.04 -4.74 -7.92
C ILE A 25 9.89 -5.24 -9.08
N SER A 26 10.89 -4.46 -9.50
CA SER A 26 11.77 -4.81 -10.61
C SER A 26 12.62 -6.05 -10.31
N SER A 27 13.10 -6.17 -9.07
CA SER A 27 13.97 -7.28 -8.65
C SER A 27 13.22 -8.59 -8.38
N MET A 28 12.05 -8.53 -7.74
CA MET A 28 11.30 -9.72 -7.31
C MET A 28 10.11 -10.07 -8.22
N ASN A 29 9.85 -9.25 -9.25
CA ASN A 29 8.69 -9.38 -10.14
C ASN A 29 7.35 -9.53 -9.37
N CYS A 30 7.23 -8.89 -8.21
CA CYS A 30 6.11 -9.03 -7.29
C CYS A 30 4.98 -8.00 -7.55
N ALA A 31 4.93 -7.42 -8.74
CA ALA A 31 3.93 -6.39 -9.07
C ALA A 31 2.47 -6.86 -8.91
N PRO A 32 2.09 -8.07 -9.39
CA PRO A 32 0.69 -8.51 -9.31
C PRO A 32 0.19 -8.72 -7.89
N ILE A 33 1.03 -9.29 -7.00
CA ILE A 33 0.62 -9.56 -5.61
C ILE A 33 0.51 -8.27 -4.80
N MET A 34 1.33 -7.28 -5.11
CA MET A 34 1.30 -5.97 -4.48
C MET A 34 0.09 -5.13 -4.92
N LEU A 35 -0.28 -5.20 -6.20
CA LEU A 35 -1.53 -4.61 -6.70
C LEU A 35 -2.75 -5.26 -6.03
N ARG A 36 -2.74 -6.60 -5.90
CA ARG A 36 -3.79 -7.35 -5.21
C ARG A 36 -3.92 -6.91 -3.75
N LEU A 37 -2.81 -6.73 -3.03
CA LEU A 37 -2.82 -6.23 -1.65
C LEU A 37 -3.53 -4.86 -1.56
N ALA A 38 -3.16 -3.91 -2.41
CA ALA A 38 -3.75 -2.56 -2.39
C ALA A 38 -5.24 -2.57 -2.75
N TRP A 39 -5.64 -3.41 -3.71
CA TRP A 39 -7.05 -3.60 -4.08
C TRP A 39 -7.86 -4.21 -2.96
N HIS A 40 -7.35 -5.26 -2.30
CA HIS A 40 -8.05 -5.93 -1.22
C HIS A 40 -8.20 -5.03 0.02
N ASP A 41 -7.21 -4.20 0.34
CA ASP A 41 -7.30 -3.21 1.43
C ASP A 41 -8.36 -2.14 1.11
N ALA A 42 -8.37 -1.59 -0.11
CA ALA A 42 -9.35 -0.58 -0.51
C ALA A 42 -10.78 -1.14 -0.68
N GLY A 43 -10.90 -2.39 -1.13
CA GLY A 43 -12.16 -3.04 -1.49
C GLY A 43 -13.07 -3.39 -0.33
N THR A 44 -12.61 -3.23 0.92
CA THR A 44 -13.42 -3.44 2.13
C THR A 44 -14.30 -2.24 2.49
N PHE A 45 -14.22 -1.13 1.73
CA PHE A 45 -14.99 0.08 2.01
C PHE A 45 -16.50 -0.13 1.79
N ASP A 46 -17.28 0.04 2.85
CA ASP A 46 -18.73 0.09 2.78
C ASP A 46 -19.23 1.55 2.86
N SER A 47 -20.00 1.99 1.85
CA SER A 47 -20.49 3.37 1.77
C SER A 47 -21.62 3.66 2.77
N ALA A 48 -22.39 2.63 3.16
CA ALA A 48 -23.52 2.79 4.08
C ALA A 48 -23.03 3.03 5.51
N THR A 49 -22.07 2.23 5.97
CA THR A 49 -21.52 2.33 7.33
C THR A 49 -20.27 3.22 7.42
N LYS A 50 -19.66 3.59 6.29
CA LYS A 50 -18.36 4.29 6.19
C LYS A 50 -17.24 3.54 6.93
N THR A 51 -17.30 2.20 6.92
CA THR A 51 -16.29 1.33 7.54
C THR A 51 -15.44 0.64 6.48
N GLY A 52 -14.27 0.14 6.88
CA GLY A 52 -13.30 -0.47 5.97
C GLY A 52 -12.56 0.53 5.09
N GLY A 53 -12.02 0.05 3.97
CA GLY A 53 -11.28 0.84 2.99
C GLY A 53 -9.77 0.90 3.26
N PRO A 54 -9.05 1.76 2.52
CA PRO A 54 -7.59 1.76 2.46
C PRO A 54 -6.96 2.33 3.73
N ASN A 55 -7.05 1.59 4.82
CA ASN A 55 -6.59 1.98 6.15
C ASN A 55 -5.43 1.08 6.64
N GLY A 56 -5.03 0.08 5.83
CA GLY A 56 -3.97 -0.86 6.14
C GLY A 56 -4.36 -1.95 7.13
N SER A 57 -5.65 -2.16 7.41
CA SER A 57 -6.15 -3.21 8.30
C SER A 57 -5.81 -4.61 7.79
N ILE A 58 -5.60 -4.76 6.48
CA ILE A 58 -5.19 -6.03 5.86
C ILE A 58 -3.90 -6.64 6.44
N ARG A 59 -3.10 -5.88 7.21
CA ARG A 59 -1.91 -6.38 7.90
C ARG A 59 -2.21 -7.25 9.13
N PHE A 60 -3.41 -7.16 9.67
CA PHE A 60 -3.82 -7.86 10.88
C PHE A 60 -4.24 -9.29 10.58
N GLU A 61 -3.99 -10.21 11.52
CA GLU A 61 -4.23 -11.64 11.34
C GLU A 61 -5.68 -11.96 11.05
N GLU A 62 -6.59 -11.24 11.70
CA GLU A 62 -8.02 -11.35 11.48
C GLU A 62 -8.38 -11.11 10.01
N GLU A 63 -7.66 -10.22 9.31
CA GLU A 63 -7.99 -9.84 7.94
C GLU A 63 -7.18 -10.59 6.89
N TYR A 64 -5.86 -10.79 7.06
CA TYR A 64 -5.09 -11.53 6.05
C TYR A 64 -5.39 -13.04 6.04
N THR A 65 -5.99 -13.59 7.11
CA THR A 65 -6.43 -15.01 7.16
C THR A 65 -7.77 -15.25 6.49
N HIS A 66 -8.52 -14.20 6.12
CA HIS A 66 -9.72 -14.35 5.30
C HIS A 66 -9.40 -15.10 4.00
N GLY A 67 -10.27 -16.04 3.59
CA GLY A 67 -10.04 -16.87 2.40
C GLY A 67 -9.76 -16.05 1.12
N ALA A 68 -10.39 -14.87 0.99
CA ALA A 68 -10.14 -13.96 -0.12
C ALA A 68 -8.71 -13.36 -0.13
N ASN A 69 -8.06 -13.28 1.04
CA ASN A 69 -6.76 -12.67 1.28
C ASN A 69 -5.61 -13.69 1.35
N ALA A 70 -5.89 -14.97 1.07
CA ALA A 70 -4.88 -16.02 1.05
C ALA A 70 -3.67 -15.64 0.16
N GLY A 71 -2.48 -15.72 0.77
CA GLY A 71 -1.20 -15.37 0.14
C GLY A 71 -0.77 -13.91 0.28
N LEU A 72 -1.63 -13.01 0.75
CA LEU A 72 -1.27 -11.58 0.92
C LEU A 72 -0.27 -11.32 2.04
N LYS A 73 -0.11 -12.27 2.97
CA LYS A 73 0.95 -12.24 3.98
C LYS A 73 2.35 -12.10 3.36
N ILE A 74 2.59 -12.75 2.22
CA ILE A 74 3.85 -12.63 1.48
C ILE A 74 4.09 -11.18 1.06
N ALA A 75 3.07 -10.48 0.57
CA ALA A 75 3.19 -9.09 0.16
C ALA A 75 3.43 -8.16 1.36
N ILE A 76 2.77 -8.41 2.49
CA ILE A 76 2.99 -7.67 3.74
C ILE A 76 4.45 -7.81 4.20
N ASP A 77 4.97 -9.04 4.23
CA ASP A 77 6.33 -9.32 4.68
C ASP A 77 7.39 -8.70 3.77
N LEU A 78 7.12 -8.64 2.46
CA LEU A 78 7.99 -7.97 1.49
C LEU A 78 8.02 -6.44 1.66
N LEU A 79 6.95 -5.84 2.17
CA LEU A 79 6.84 -4.40 2.37
C LEU A 79 7.39 -3.94 3.73
N GLU A 80 7.47 -4.85 4.72
CA GLU A 80 7.95 -4.55 6.07
C GLU A 80 9.34 -3.88 6.10
N PRO A 81 10.36 -4.35 5.35
CA PRO A 81 11.68 -3.70 5.33
C PRO A 81 11.65 -2.28 4.76
N ILE A 82 10.72 -2.00 3.82
CA ILE A 82 10.53 -0.64 3.28
C ILE A 82 9.84 0.21 4.35
N LYS A 83 8.80 -0.31 5.00
CA LYS A 83 8.08 0.39 6.08
C LYS A 83 9.02 0.82 7.21
N THR A 84 9.96 -0.03 7.61
CA THR A 84 10.96 0.29 8.64
C THR A 84 11.83 1.50 8.25
N LYS A 85 12.13 1.68 6.96
CA LYS A 85 12.93 2.80 6.44
C LYS A 85 12.16 4.13 6.34
N VAL A 86 10.82 4.08 6.41
CA VAL A 86 9.90 5.22 6.31
C VAL A 86 8.89 5.22 7.47
N PRO A 87 9.33 5.49 8.71
CA PRO A 87 8.49 5.37 9.89
C PRO A 87 7.30 6.36 9.89
N LYS A 88 7.41 7.55 9.29
CA LYS A 88 6.30 8.53 9.23
C LYS A 88 5.17 8.10 8.30
N ILE A 89 5.44 7.26 7.30
CA ILE A 89 4.42 6.80 6.35
C ILE A 89 3.55 5.74 7.00
N THR A 90 2.23 5.88 6.89
CA THR A 90 1.27 4.87 7.35
C THR A 90 1.26 3.65 6.42
N TYR A 91 0.89 2.47 6.94
CA TYR A 91 0.75 1.26 6.11
C TYR A 91 -0.23 1.46 4.96
N ALA A 92 -1.37 2.12 5.22
CA ALA A 92 -2.34 2.53 4.21
C ALA A 92 -1.66 3.24 3.03
N ASN A 93 -0.87 4.27 3.32
CA ASN A 93 -0.20 5.05 2.29
C ASN A 93 0.90 4.24 1.60
N LEU A 94 1.60 3.35 2.30
CA LEU A 94 2.60 2.47 1.68
C LEU A 94 1.95 1.52 0.65
N TYR A 95 0.80 0.93 0.99
CA TYR A 95 0.06 0.02 0.11
C TYR A 95 -0.55 0.75 -1.10
N GLN A 96 -1.12 1.93 -0.88
CA GLN A 96 -1.74 2.71 -1.96
C GLN A 96 -0.72 3.41 -2.87
N VAL A 97 0.38 3.94 -2.34
CA VAL A 97 1.47 4.52 -3.15
C VAL A 97 2.04 3.48 -4.11
N HIS A 98 2.13 2.22 -3.69
CA HIS A 98 2.51 1.14 -4.59
C HIS A 98 1.55 1.00 -5.78
N CYS A 99 0.23 0.97 -5.53
CA CYS A 99 -0.79 0.85 -6.58
C CYS A 99 -0.62 1.91 -7.65
N CYS A 100 -0.44 3.18 -7.24
CA CYS A 100 -0.21 4.29 -8.17
C CYS A 100 1.07 4.12 -9.00
N ILE A 101 2.16 3.55 -8.44
CA ILE A 101 3.40 3.31 -9.19
C ILE A 101 3.18 2.28 -10.30
N PHE A 102 2.43 1.21 -10.01
CA PHE A 102 2.16 0.15 -10.99
C PHE A 102 1.29 0.65 -12.14
N VAL A 103 0.23 1.41 -11.82
CA VAL A 103 -0.64 2.02 -12.85
C VAL A 103 0.11 3.09 -13.64
N ALA A 104 1.05 3.82 -13.02
CA ALA A 104 1.86 4.87 -13.66
C ALA A 104 2.85 4.38 -14.73
N GLY A 105 3.04 3.07 -14.92
CA GLY A 105 3.62 2.57 -16.17
C GLY A 105 2.80 2.93 -17.43
N ARG A 106 1.52 3.33 -17.25
CA ARG A 106 0.60 3.79 -18.31
C ARG A 106 -0.26 5.02 -17.94
N MET A 107 -0.49 5.35 -16.67
CA MET A 107 -1.29 6.52 -16.26
C MET A 107 -0.96 7.01 -14.84
N VAL A 108 -0.66 8.31 -14.69
CA VAL A 108 -0.42 8.93 -13.36
C VAL A 108 -1.76 9.14 -12.66
N ILE A 109 -1.96 8.48 -11.51
CA ILE A 109 -3.11 8.73 -10.61
C ILE A 109 -2.70 9.82 -9.61
N PRO A 110 -3.40 10.97 -9.55
CA PRO A 110 -3.10 12.08 -8.64
C PRO A 110 -3.44 11.76 -7.18
#